data_AF-A0A133VE96-F1
#
_entry.id   AF-A0A133VE96-F1
#
_cell.length_a   1.000
_cell.length_b   1.000
_cell.length_c   1.000
_cell.angle_alpha   90.00
_cell.angle_beta   90.00
_cell.angle_gamma   90.00
#
_symmetry.space_group_name_H-M   'P 1'
#
loop_
_entity.id
_entity.type
_entity.pdbx_description
1 polymer ?
#
loop_
_entity_poly.entity_id
_entity_poly.type
_entity_poly.pdbx_seq_one_letter_code
_entity_poly.pdbx_strand_id
1 'polypeptide(L)'
;MVKDVGTNEKNTFTDSDELRSRFVIREEEEFEKLVEGAEELVKIREETGEPKVLLSPKRGSVKDRLFLYFLGTEVSFRLGLREERSVSTDELCQHFKLSRNYGNARVSDLHDENLIEKVDRGEYKLDLIHSFDYIRALKAKYGVES
;
A
#
# COMPACT_ATOMS: atom_id res chain seq x y z
N MET A 1 22.37 58.43 33.45
CA MET A 1 21.55 57.41 34.15
C MET A 1 20.19 57.37 33.47
N VAL A 2 20.08 56.69 32.33
CA VAL A 2 18.82 56.14 31.78
C VAL A 2 19.26 54.87 31.06
N LYS A 3 18.73 53.73 31.48
CA LYS A 3 19.06 52.41 30.94
C LYS A 3 18.26 52.21 29.66
N ASP A 4 18.94 51.96 28.55
CA ASP A 4 18.29 51.49 27.33
C ASP A 4 17.62 50.13 27.61
N VAL A 5 16.32 50.13 27.33
CA VAL A 5 15.40 49.01 27.53
C VAL A 5 15.70 47.99 26.44
N GLY A 6 16.06 46.78 26.88
CA GLY A 6 16.38 45.66 26.00
C GLY A 6 15.24 45.35 25.03
N THR A 7 15.57 45.37 23.75
CA THR A 7 14.79 44.73 22.70
C THR A 7 14.89 43.22 22.91
N ASN A 8 13.92 42.66 23.63
CA ASN A 8 13.73 41.22 23.71
C ASN A 8 13.15 40.76 22.36
N GLU A 9 14.05 40.52 21.40
CA GLU A 9 13.71 39.85 20.15
C GLU A 9 13.19 38.46 20.51
N LYS A 10 11.86 38.32 20.51
CA LYS A 10 11.19 37.04 20.53
C LYS A 10 11.67 36.27 19.31
N ASN A 11 12.60 35.36 19.57
CA ASN A 11 13.13 34.37 18.65
C ASN A 11 11.95 33.53 18.12
N THR A 12 11.38 33.94 16.99
CA THR A 12 10.26 33.28 16.28
C THR A 12 10.76 32.11 15.43
N PHE A 13 11.70 31.35 16.00
CA PHE A 13 12.44 30.29 15.32
C PHE A 13 12.12 28.91 15.91
N THR A 14 10.89 28.71 16.42
CA THR A 14 10.50 27.43 17.02
C THR A 14 9.61 26.56 16.13
N ASP A 15 8.96 27.08 15.08
CA ASP A 15 7.78 26.35 14.58
C ASP A 15 7.96 25.52 13.29
N SER A 16 8.91 25.79 12.40
CA SER A 16 8.86 25.14 11.07
C SER A 16 9.23 23.64 11.11
N ASP A 17 10.30 23.28 11.81
CA ASP A 17 10.80 21.90 11.80
C ASP A 17 10.05 20.99 12.78
N GLU A 18 9.58 21.56 13.89
CA GLU A 18 8.75 20.86 14.87
C GLU A 18 7.30 20.66 14.37
N LEU A 19 6.75 21.62 13.61
CA LEU A 19 5.48 21.40 12.90
C LEU A 19 5.68 20.43 11.72
N ARG A 20 6.78 20.52 10.96
CA ARG A 20 7.05 19.55 9.89
C ARG A 20 7.10 18.13 10.41
N SER A 21 7.82 17.85 11.49
CA SER A 21 7.90 16.48 12.05
C SER A 21 6.57 15.97 12.62
N ARG A 22 5.67 16.86 13.06
CA ARG A 22 4.36 16.51 13.61
C ARG A 22 3.25 16.34 12.57
N PHE A 23 3.37 17.00 11.42
CA PHE A 23 2.30 17.06 10.41
C PHE A 23 2.70 16.47 9.05
N VAL A 24 3.99 16.25 8.78
CA VAL A 24 4.46 15.59 7.56
C VAL A 24 4.63 14.11 7.84
N ILE A 25 3.80 13.29 7.21
CA ILE A 25 3.98 11.85 7.17
C ILE A 25 4.90 11.52 5.99
N ARG A 26 5.88 10.65 6.22
CA ARG A 26 6.77 10.15 5.17
C ARG A 26 6.15 8.93 4.52
N GLU A 27 6.18 8.89 3.19
CA GLU A 27 5.63 7.77 2.40
C GLU A 27 6.26 6.43 2.78
N GLU A 28 7.57 6.39 3.12
CA GLU A 28 8.21 5.19 3.67
C GLU A 28 7.58 4.70 4.97
N GLU A 29 7.26 5.59 5.92
CA GLU A 29 6.70 5.20 7.23
C GLU A 29 5.28 4.65 7.11
N GLU A 30 4.49 5.14 6.15
CA GLU A 30 3.17 4.55 5.84
C GLU A 30 3.31 3.19 5.20
N PHE A 31 4.26 3.06 4.28
CA PHE A 31 4.53 1.81 3.60
C PHE A 31 5.03 0.72 4.57
N GLU A 32 5.92 1.05 5.51
CA GLU A 32 6.39 0.08 6.52
C GLU A 32 5.24 -0.50 7.35
N LYS A 33 4.32 0.35 7.83
CA LYS A 33 3.15 -0.10 8.60
C LYS A 33 2.21 -0.97 7.74
N LEU A 34 2.17 -0.68 6.45
CA LEU A 34 1.38 -1.39 5.47
C LEU A 34 1.97 -2.80 5.23
N VAL A 35 3.29 -2.90 5.11
CA VAL A 35 4.04 -4.17 5.02
C VAL A 35 3.85 -5.00 6.28
N GLU A 36 4.06 -4.44 7.47
CA GLU A 36 3.89 -5.13 8.75
C GLU A 36 2.49 -5.78 8.88
N GLY A 37 1.46 -5.10 8.37
CA GLY A 37 0.09 -5.61 8.37
C GLY A 37 -0.16 -6.79 7.41
N ALA A 38 0.73 -7.02 6.44
CA ALA A 38 0.49 -7.94 5.32
C ALA A 38 1.57 -9.02 5.12
N GLU A 39 2.68 -8.98 5.87
CA GLU A 39 3.76 -9.96 5.77
C GLU A 39 3.32 -11.42 5.92
N GLU A 40 2.22 -11.66 6.62
CA GLU A 40 1.67 -12.99 6.85
C GLU A 40 0.58 -13.37 5.82
N LEU A 41 0.16 -12.42 5.00
CA LEU A 41 -0.86 -12.56 3.96
C LEU A 41 -0.25 -12.67 2.55
N VAL A 42 0.93 -12.08 2.32
CA VAL A 42 1.66 -12.12 1.06
C VAL A 42 3.16 -12.26 1.27
N LYS A 43 3.82 -13.04 0.41
CA LYS A 43 5.29 -13.15 0.32
C LYS A 43 5.73 -12.91 -1.12
N ILE A 44 6.99 -12.61 -1.35
CA ILE A 44 7.56 -12.43 -2.70
C ILE A 44 8.54 -13.56 -2.98
N ARG A 45 8.52 -14.09 -4.21
CA ARG A 45 9.55 -15.02 -4.68
C ARG A 45 10.81 -14.23 -5.01
N GLU A 46 11.90 -14.52 -4.33
CA GLU A 46 13.19 -13.83 -4.53
C GLU A 46 13.68 -13.91 -5.98
N GLU A 47 13.57 -15.07 -6.62
CA GLU A 47 14.09 -15.30 -7.98
C GLU A 47 13.33 -14.54 -9.08
N THR A 48 12.04 -14.28 -8.89
CA THR A 48 11.16 -13.75 -9.95
C THR A 48 10.50 -12.41 -9.59
N GLY A 49 10.60 -11.98 -8.33
CA GLY A 49 9.83 -10.86 -7.82
C GLY A 49 8.32 -11.11 -7.79
N GLU A 50 7.84 -12.34 -8.06
CA GLU A 50 6.41 -12.61 -8.16
C GLU A 50 5.74 -12.67 -6.77
N PRO A 51 4.62 -11.96 -6.56
CA PRO A 51 3.83 -12.08 -5.35
C PRO A 51 3.22 -13.49 -5.19
N LYS A 52 3.33 -14.03 -3.98
CA LYS A 52 2.68 -15.25 -3.52
C LYS A 52 1.70 -14.90 -2.41
N VAL A 53 0.42 -14.85 -2.77
CA VAL A 53 -0.67 -14.67 -1.79
C VAL A 53 -0.83 -15.94 -0.96
N LEU A 54 -0.71 -15.80 0.37
CA LEU A 54 -0.76 -16.92 1.32
C LEU A 54 -2.20 -17.31 1.69
N LEU A 55 -3.18 -16.45 1.43
CA LEU A 55 -4.60 -16.79 1.57
C LEU A 55 -5.02 -17.84 0.54
N SER A 56 -5.43 -19.01 1.05
CA SER A 56 -5.98 -20.07 0.20
C SER A 56 -7.31 -19.64 -0.42
N PRO A 57 -7.68 -20.17 -1.60
CA PRO A 57 -8.97 -19.87 -2.23
C PRO A 57 -10.21 -20.19 -1.36
N LYS A 58 -10.04 -21.07 -0.36
CA LYS A 58 -11.10 -21.43 0.60
C LYS A 58 -11.23 -20.43 1.74
N ARG A 59 -10.18 -19.65 2.03
CA ARG A 59 -10.12 -18.70 3.15
C ARG A 59 -10.32 -17.26 2.69
N GLY A 60 -9.78 -16.85 1.55
CA GLY A 60 -9.85 -15.47 1.06
C GLY A 60 -10.83 -15.28 -0.09
N SER A 61 -11.55 -14.16 -0.12
CA SER A 61 -12.33 -13.79 -1.31
C SER A 61 -11.39 -13.50 -2.48
N VAL A 62 -11.88 -13.62 -3.72
CA VAL A 62 -11.05 -13.29 -4.89
C VAL A 62 -10.63 -11.83 -4.86
N LYS A 63 -11.51 -10.90 -4.47
CA LYS A 63 -11.20 -9.48 -4.32
C LYS A 63 -10.02 -9.26 -3.37
N ASP A 64 -10.06 -9.90 -2.19
CA ASP A 64 -9.02 -9.78 -1.17
C ASP A 64 -7.68 -10.34 -1.65
N ARG A 65 -7.71 -11.45 -2.39
CA ARG A 65 -6.51 -12.06 -2.96
C ARG A 65 -5.91 -11.22 -4.09
N LEU A 66 -6.73 -10.58 -4.92
CA LEU A 66 -6.27 -9.64 -5.94
C LEU A 66 -5.61 -8.41 -5.30
N PHE A 67 -6.24 -7.84 -4.27
CA PHE A 67 -5.65 -6.75 -3.50
C PHE A 67 -4.27 -7.11 -2.93
N LEU A 68 -4.15 -8.27 -2.28
CA LEU A 68 -2.86 -8.75 -1.74
C LEU A 68 -1.81 -8.97 -2.84
N TYR A 69 -2.23 -9.30 -4.06
CA TYR A 69 -1.32 -9.39 -5.19
C TYR A 69 -0.76 -8.02 -5.58
N PHE A 70 -1.62 -6.99 -5.72
CA PHE A 70 -1.16 -5.62 -5.95
C PHE A 70 -0.21 -5.13 -4.86
N LEU A 71 -0.51 -5.46 -3.60
CA LEU A 71 0.38 -5.17 -2.50
C LEU A 71 1.75 -5.85 -2.66
N GLY A 72 1.76 -7.16 -2.91
CA GLY A 72 3.02 -7.86 -3.14
C GLY A 72 3.79 -7.30 -4.33
N THR A 73 3.12 -6.81 -5.37
CA THR A 73 3.75 -6.14 -6.52
C THR A 73 4.42 -4.83 -6.10
N GLU A 74 3.73 -3.98 -5.33
CA GLU A 74 4.31 -2.72 -4.83
C GLU A 74 5.55 -2.99 -3.95
N VAL A 75 5.47 -4.00 -3.08
CA VAL A 75 6.62 -4.42 -2.25
C VAL A 75 7.77 -4.94 -3.12
N SER A 76 7.47 -5.78 -4.12
CA SER A 76 8.48 -6.34 -5.03
C SER A 76 9.19 -5.26 -5.84
N PHE A 77 8.45 -4.26 -6.33
CA PHE A 77 9.00 -3.08 -6.99
C PHE A 77 9.93 -2.29 -6.07
N ARG A 78 9.51 -1.99 -4.83
CA ARG A 78 10.34 -1.25 -3.86
C ARG A 78 11.58 -2.01 -3.44
N LEU A 79 11.54 -3.35 -3.43
CA LEU A 79 12.72 -4.20 -3.20
C LEU A 79 13.64 -4.33 -4.42
N GLY A 80 13.27 -3.74 -5.57
CA GLY A 80 14.04 -3.87 -6.81
C GLY A 80 13.98 -5.27 -7.45
N LEU A 81 13.02 -6.10 -7.04
CA LEU A 81 12.80 -7.45 -7.58
C LEU A 81 11.89 -7.45 -8.83
N ARG A 82 11.21 -6.33 -9.08
CA ARG A 82 10.37 -6.10 -10.26
C ARG A 82 10.56 -4.68 -10.78
N GLU A 83 10.51 -4.51 -12.09
CA GLU A 83 10.70 -3.20 -12.75
C GLU A 83 9.46 -2.28 -12.68
N GLU A 84 8.28 -2.88 -12.60
CA GLU A 84 7.00 -2.16 -12.62
C GLU A 84 6.19 -2.40 -11.35
N ARG A 85 5.55 -1.32 -10.86
CA ARG A 85 4.57 -1.37 -9.77
C ARG A 85 3.12 -1.60 -10.23
N SER A 86 2.89 -1.61 -11.55
CA SER A 86 1.59 -1.90 -12.15
C SER A 86 1.39 -3.38 -12.41
N VAL A 87 0.13 -3.80 -12.42
CA VAL A 87 -0.31 -5.14 -12.75
C VAL A 87 -1.45 -5.06 -13.76
N SER A 88 -1.35 -5.89 -14.78
CA SER A 88 -2.39 -6.03 -15.80
C SER A 88 -3.52 -6.91 -15.30
N THR A 89 -4.74 -6.64 -15.76
CA THR A 89 -5.88 -7.52 -15.43
C THR A 89 -5.70 -8.91 -16.05
N ASP A 90 -5.01 -9.00 -17.19
CA ASP A 90 -4.68 -10.28 -17.82
C ASP A 90 -3.68 -11.09 -16.98
N GLU A 91 -2.66 -10.45 -16.38
CA GLU A 91 -1.72 -11.07 -15.44
C GLU A 91 -2.45 -11.65 -14.23
N LEU A 92 -3.34 -10.87 -13.62
CA LEU A 92 -4.17 -11.32 -12.49
C LEU A 92 -5.05 -12.51 -12.87
N CYS A 93 -5.72 -12.45 -14.02
CA CYS A 93 -6.58 -13.53 -14.48
C CYS A 93 -5.80 -14.83 -14.72
N GLN A 94 -4.59 -14.73 -15.29
CA GLN A 94 -3.71 -15.88 -15.51
C GLN A 94 -3.21 -16.45 -14.17
N HIS A 95 -2.70 -15.59 -13.29
CA HIS A 95 -2.15 -16.00 -11.99
C HIS A 95 -3.21 -16.71 -11.13
N PHE A 96 -4.42 -16.14 -11.05
CA PHE A 96 -5.50 -16.67 -10.23
C PHE A 96 -6.42 -17.67 -10.95
N LYS A 97 -6.16 -17.96 -12.23
CA LYS A 97 -6.99 -18.83 -13.10
C LYS A 97 -8.46 -18.39 -13.15
N LEU A 98 -8.68 -17.09 -13.33
CA LEU A 98 -10.02 -16.48 -13.39
C LEU A 98 -10.44 -16.28 -14.85
N SER A 99 -11.75 -16.27 -15.09
CA SER A 99 -12.27 -15.78 -16.38
C SER A 99 -12.09 -14.26 -16.47
N ARG A 100 -11.81 -13.73 -17.66
CA ARG A 100 -11.63 -12.29 -17.88
C ARG A 100 -12.78 -11.45 -17.34
N ASN A 101 -14.02 -11.85 -17.59
CA ASN A 101 -15.20 -11.10 -17.11
C ASN A 101 -15.24 -11.02 -15.59
N TYR A 102 -14.91 -12.12 -14.91
CA TYR A 102 -14.92 -12.16 -13.45
C TYR A 102 -13.74 -11.40 -12.86
N GLY A 103 -12.54 -11.55 -13.43
CA GLY A 103 -11.35 -10.78 -13.01
C GLY A 103 -11.55 -9.28 -13.18
N ASN A 104 -12.04 -8.84 -14.35
CA ASN A 104 -12.36 -7.44 -14.63
C ASN A 104 -13.36 -6.88 -13.62
N ALA A 105 -14.41 -7.63 -13.28
CA ALA A 105 -15.40 -7.19 -12.30
C ALA A 105 -14.77 -6.99 -10.92
N ARG A 106 -13.94 -7.94 -10.46
CA ARG A 106 -13.26 -7.82 -9.16
C ARG A 106 -12.20 -6.72 -9.12
N VAL A 107 -11.51 -6.46 -10.23
CA VAL A 107 -10.59 -5.32 -10.36
C VAL A 107 -11.37 -4.00 -10.36
N SER A 108 -12.52 -3.94 -11.02
CA SER A 108 -13.41 -2.77 -10.95
C SER A 108 -13.86 -2.50 -9.51
N ASP A 109 -14.27 -3.54 -8.78
CA ASP A 109 -14.65 -3.39 -7.37
C ASP A 109 -13.51 -2.77 -6.53
N LEU A 110 -12.27 -3.20 -6.74
CA LEU A 110 -11.09 -2.63 -6.04
C LEU A 110 -10.84 -1.17 -6.43
N HIS A 111 -11.00 -0.85 -7.71
CA HIS A 111 -10.81 0.50 -8.22
C HIS A 111 -11.89 1.45 -7.70
N ASP A 112 -13.16 1.01 -7.68
CA ASP A 112 -14.29 1.80 -7.20
C ASP A 112 -14.23 2.02 -5.68
N GLU A 113 -13.55 1.14 -4.95
CA GLU A 113 -13.22 1.28 -3.53
C GLU A 113 -11.95 2.12 -3.28
N ASN A 114 -11.33 2.69 -4.32
CA ASN A 114 -10.08 3.45 -4.29
C ASN A 114 -8.87 2.66 -3.75
N LEU A 115 -8.88 1.34 -3.81
CA LEU A 115 -7.75 0.52 -3.35
C LEU A 115 -6.65 0.39 -4.40
N ILE A 116 -7.01 0.62 -5.67
CA ILE A 116 -6.10 0.62 -6.80
C ILE A 116 -6.42 1.79 -7.73
N GLU A 117 -5.40 2.30 -8.40
CA GLU A 117 -5.53 3.36 -9.40
C GLU A 117 -5.24 2.83 -10.79
N LYS A 118 -5.99 3.31 -11.77
CA LYS A 118 -5.75 2.98 -13.18
C LYS A 118 -4.55 3.77 -13.72
N VAL A 119 -3.58 3.07 -14.31
CA VAL A 119 -2.40 3.68 -14.95
C VAL A 119 -2.58 3.74 -16.46
N ASP A 120 -3.13 2.69 -17.05
CA ASP A 120 -3.48 2.61 -18.48
C ASP A 120 -4.68 1.66 -18.67
N ARG A 121 -5.06 1.37 -19.92
CA ARG A 121 -6.14 0.46 -20.26
C ARG A 121 -5.83 -0.97 -19.81
N GLY A 122 -6.46 -1.35 -18.69
CA GLY A 122 -6.33 -2.70 -18.12
C GLY A 122 -5.16 -2.85 -17.15
N GLU A 123 -4.41 -1.77 -16.93
CA GLU A 123 -3.26 -1.68 -16.04
C GLU A 123 -3.58 -0.84 -14.81
N TYR A 124 -3.26 -1.38 -13.64
CA TYR A 124 -3.58 -0.77 -12.36
C TYR A 124 -2.39 -0.86 -11.41
N LYS A 125 -2.30 0.07 -10.45
CA LYS A 125 -1.32 0.04 -9.35
C LYS A 125 -2.04 0.20 -8.02
N LEU A 126 -1.37 -0.15 -6.93
CA LEU A 126 -1.91 0.04 -5.58
C LEU A 126 -2.08 1.54 -5.25
N ASP A 127 -3.19 1.90 -4.62
CA ASP A 127 -3.35 3.20 -3.98
C ASP A 127 -2.93 3.07 -2.50
N LEU A 128 -1.74 3.56 -2.16
CA LEU A 128 -1.20 3.42 -0.81
C LEU A 128 -2.01 4.15 0.26
N ILE A 129 -2.63 5.29 -0.09
CA ILE A 129 -3.34 6.15 0.86
C ILE A 129 -4.56 5.41 1.41
N HIS A 130 -5.31 4.76 0.53
CA HIS A 130 -6.56 4.09 0.90
C HIS A 130 -6.38 2.60 1.24
N SER A 131 -5.24 2.01 0.88
CA SER A 131 -4.95 0.59 1.12
C SER A 131 -4.69 0.24 2.59
N PHE A 132 -4.28 1.21 3.41
CA PHE A 132 -3.88 0.98 4.79
C PHE A 132 -4.99 0.40 5.67
N ASP A 133 -6.18 1.02 5.62
CA ASP A 133 -7.34 0.55 6.38
C ASP A 133 -7.84 -0.81 5.88
N TYR A 134 -7.70 -1.07 4.57
CA TYR A 134 -8.08 -2.34 3.99
C TYR A 134 -7.20 -3.49 4.51
N ILE A 135 -5.89 -3.28 4.62
CA ILE A 135 -4.96 -4.31 5.14
C ILE A 135 -5.25 -4.62 6.60
N ARG A 136 -5.51 -3.60 7.42
CA ARG A 136 -5.95 -3.79 8.80
C ARG A 136 -7.23 -4.61 8.88
N ALA A 137 -8.20 -4.33 8.02
CA ALA A 137 -9.43 -5.10 7.92
C ALA A 137 -9.17 -6.55 7.48
N LEU A 138 -8.26 -6.78 6.52
CA LEU A 138 -7.86 -8.12 6.09
C LEU A 138 -7.17 -8.92 7.20
N LYS A 139 -6.26 -8.30 7.97
CA LYS A 139 -5.59 -8.93 9.11
C LYS A 139 -6.60 -9.36 10.17
N ALA A 140 -7.52 -8.46 10.54
CA ALA A 140 -8.60 -8.76 11.48
C ALA A 140 -9.54 -9.86 10.97
N LYS A 141 -9.90 -9.82 9.68
CA LYS A 141 -10.82 -10.77 9.04
C LYS A 141 -10.22 -12.16 8.92
N TYR A 142 -8.94 -12.26 8.59
CA TYR A 142 -8.28 -13.53 8.30
C TYR A 142 -7.48 -14.11 9.43
N GLY A 143 -7.42 -13.39 10.56
CA GLY A 143 -6.92 -13.89 11.83
C GLY A 143 -5.52 -14.40 11.67
N VAL A 144 -4.63 -13.51 11.22
CA VAL A 144 -3.24 -13.70 11.62
C VAL A 144 -3.09 -13.02 12.97
N GLU A 145 -3.58 -13.74 13.97
CA GLU A 145 -3.27 -13.44 15.36
C GLU A 145 -1.78 -13.75 15.53
N SER A 146 -1.03 -12.72 15.89
CA SER A 146 0.33 -12.87 16.44
C SER A 146 0.29 -13.65 17.75
#